data_AF-A0A965ZQ84-F1
#
_entry.id   AF-A0A965ZQ84-F1
#
_cell.length_a   1.000
_cell.length_b   1.000
_cell.length_c   1.000
_cell.angle_alpha   90.00
_cell.angle_beta   90.00
_cell.angle_gamma   90.00
#
_symmetry.space_group_name_H-M   'P 1'
#
loop_
_entity.id
_entity.type
_entity.pdbx_description
1 polymer ?
#
loop_
_entity_poly.entity_id
_entity_poly.type
_entity_poly.pdbx_seq_one_letter_code
_entity_poly.pdbx_strand_id
1 'polypeptide(L)'
;MMKQRTWMLILVLLAVPIISGGNCAFSFGSGGGSDDDDERKEGLTVVVNKGQFVDAPVEGLRYVSGAVSGITGSDGEFEYEEGSAVRFFIGDIPLGDAAPGQDLVTPLDLVSGGDLDTPAVINIARLLQSLDAVPGDDKITIPDDVRAAAVKSNESLATAIDFLQFSDDPAFNNAASQLVAVLTSEYPHTAMLVDGETARAHLARSLAAMGVR
;
A
#
# COMPACT_ATOMS: atom_id res chain seq x y z
N MET A 1 27.61 -47.47 -23.87
CA MET A 1 27.96 -47.55 -22.44
C MET A 1 26.91 -46.77 -21.66
N MET A 2 26.04 -47.47 -20.94
CA MET A 2 24.92 -46.91 -20.16
C MET A 2 25.31 -46.75 -18.70
N LYS A 3 24.90 -45.64 -18.04
CA LYS A 3 24.38 -45.68 -16.67
C LYS A 3 23.60 -44.40 -16.34
N GLN A 4 22.28 -44.50 -16.42
CA GLN A 4 21.36 -43.51 -15.85
C GLN A 4 21.32 -43.67 -14.32
N ARG A 5 21.23 -42.55 -13.60
CA ARG A 5 21.15 -42.52 -12.14
C ARG A 5 19.71 -42.27 -11.72
N THR A 6 19.06 -43.33 -11.30
CA THR A 6 17.72 -43.35 -10.68
C THR A 6 17.77 -42.66 -9.32
N TRP A 7 16.93 -41.66 -9.06
CA TRP A 7 16.67 -41.13 -7.72
C TRP A 7 15.38 -41.74 -7.18
N MET A 8 15.51 -42.38 -6.01
CA MET A 8 14.50 -43.21 -5.37
C MET A 8 13.64 -42.33 -4.44
N LEU A 9 12.33 -42.27 -4.72
CA LEU A 9 11.31 -41.67 -3.86
C LEU A 9 11.00 -42.62 -2.69
N ILE A 10 11.10 -42.15 -1.45
CA ILE A 10 10.67 -42.88 -0.25
C ILE A 10 9.39 -42.20 0.28
N LEU A 11 8.29 -42.95 0.23
CA LEU A 11 6.94 -42.58 0.60
C LEU A 11 6.65 -43.25 1.96
N VAL A 12 6.57 -42.47 3.04
CA VAL A 12 6.22 -42.99 4.37
C VAL A 12 4.74 -42.74 4.62
N LEU A 13 3.98 -43.82 4.51
CA LEU A 13 2.58 -43.96 4.92
C LEU A 13 2.52 -44.13 6.45
N LEU A 14 1.84 -43.23 7.16
CA LEU A 14 1.41 -43.44 8.54
C LEU A 14 -0.11 -43.25 8.62
N ALA A 15 -0.77 -44.32 9.09
CA ALA A 15 -2.20 -44.50 9.12
C ALA A 15 -2.88 -43.73 10.26
N VAL A 16 -4.09 -43.28 9.97
CA VAL A 16 -5.05 -42.54 10.80
C VAL A 16 -5.74 -43.47 11.81
N PRO A 17 -6.11 -42.97 13.01
CA PRO A 17 -7.33 -43.40 13.66
C PRO A 17 -8.38 -42.29 13.69
N ILE A 18 -9.57 -42.63 13.19
CA ILE A 18 -10.79 -41.83 13.17
C ILE A 18 -11.37 -41.84 14.59
N ILE A 19 -11.57 -40.68 15.20
CA ILE A 19 -12.38 -40.54 16.42
C ILE A 19 -13.65 -39.78 16.06
N SER A 20 -14.73 -40.54 16.07
CA SER A 20 -16.12 -40.08 16.01
C SER A 20 -16.55 -39.54 17.37
N GLY A 21 -17.19 -38.37 17.37
CA GLY A 21 -18.20 -38.00 18.36
C GLY A 21 -17.82 -36.92 19.38
N GLY A 22 -18.70 -35.93 19.51
CA GLY A 22 -18.86 -35.12 20.72
C GLY A 22 -18.80 -33.61 20.50
N ASN A 23 -19.96 -32.96 20.49
CA ASN A 23 -20.08 -31.53 20.82
C ASN A 23 -19.37 -31.27 22.15
N CYS A 24 -18.30 -30.48 22.15
CA CYS A 24 -17.70 -29.97 23.37
C CYS A 24 -18.22 -28.55 23.64
N ALA A 25 -19.34 -28.46 24.36
CA ALA A 25 -19.69 -27.27 25.11
C ALA A 25 -18.91 -27.32 26.43
N PHE A 26 -17.92 -26.46 26.58
CA PHE A 26 -17.22 -26.28 27.85
C PHE A 26 -17.90 -25.13 28.61
N SER A 27 -18.74 -25.49 29.59
CA SER A 27 -19.23 -24.56 30.61
C SER A 27 -18.38 -24.74 31.86
N PHE A 28 -17.55 -23.74 32.17
CA PHE A 28 -16.95 -23.59 33.49
C PHE A 28 -17.82 -22.63 34.30
N GLY A 29 -18.64 -23.20 35.19
CA GLY A 29 -19.23 -22.47 36.30
C GLY A 29 -18.33 -22.62 37.52
N SER A 30 -17.67 -21.54 37.93
CA SER A 30 -17.12 -21.39 39.28
C SER A 30 -17.40 -19.98 39.74
N GLY A 31 -18.27 -19.85 40.74
CA GLY A 31 -18.53 -18.59 41.41
C GLY A 31 -17.36 -18.19 42.30
N GLY A 32 -17.03 -16.91 42.25
CA GLY A 32 -16.16 -16.22 43.17
C GLY A 32 -16.57 -14.76 43.15
N GLY A 33 -17.31 -14.33 44.18
CA GLY A 33 -17.65 -12.92 44.38
C GLY A 33 -16.44 -12.20 44.97
N SER A 34 -16.09 -11.09 44.34
CA SER A 34 -15.33 -9.99 44.90
C SER A 34 -15.92 -8.72 44.30
N ASP A 35 -16.32 -7.80 45.17
CA ASP A 35 -16.67 -6.43 44.83
C ASP A 35 -15.45 -5.76 44.20
N ASP A 36 -15.47 -5.58 42.88
CA ASP A 36 -14.55 -4.73 42.17
C ASP A 36 -15.39 -3.70 41.40
N ASP A 37 -15.19 -2.43 41.74
CA ASP A 37 -15.86 -1.28 41.14
C ASP A 37 -15.68 -1.31 39.62
N ASP A 38 -16.78 -1.58 38.92
CA ASP A 38 -16.87 -1.68 37.47
C ASP A 38 -16.74 -0.26 36.88
N GLU A 39 -15.50 0.22 36.78
CA GLU A 39 -15.16 1.34 35.93
C GLU A 39 -15.54 0.95 34.49
N ARG A 40 -16.71 1.45 34.05
CA ARG A 40 -17.12 1.43 32.65
C ARG A 40 -15.99 1.99 31.80
N LYS A 41 -15.16 1.10 31.24
CA LYS A 41 -14.43 1.41 30.01
C LYS A 41 -15.52 1.58 28.95
N GLU A 42 -15.87 2.83 28.69
CA GLU A 42 -16.57 3.19 27.46
C GLU A 42 -15.77 2.56 26.33
N GLY A 43 -16.30 1.49 25.74
CA GLY A 43 -15.70 0.86 24.58
C GLY A 43 -15.76 1.90 23.47
N LEU A 44 -14.61 2.52 23.17
CA LEU A 44 -14.48 3.41 22.04
C LEU A 44 -14.77 2.59 20.78
N THR A 45 -15.98 2.74 20.24
CA THR A 45 -16.36 2.10 18.98
C THR A 45 -15.64 2.84 17.86
N VAL A 46 -14.60 2.22 17.31
CA VAL A 46 -13.91 2.74 16.12
C VAL A 46 -14.82 2.50 14.91
N VAL A 47 -15.28 3.58 14.29
CA VAL A 47 -16.05 3.49 13.04
C VAL A 47 -15.08 3.48 11.88
N VAL A 48 -15.16 2.44 11.04
CA VAL A 48 -14.28 2.25 9.89
C VAL A 48 -15.11 2.37 8.61
N ASN A 49 -14.69 3.27 7.73
CA ASN A 49 -15.26 3.49 6.41
C ASN A 49 -14.28 3.04 5.32
N LYS A 50 -14.75 2.99 4.07
CA LYS A 50 -13.97 2.62 2.90
C LYS A 50 -13.84 3.79 1.94
N GLY A 51 -12.67 3.95 1.36
CA GLY A 51 -12.40 4.91 0.29
C GLY A 51 -11.61 4.27 -0.85
N GLN A 52 -11.33 5.06 -1.89
CA GLN A 52 -10.49 4.66 -3.01
C GLN A 52 -9.38 5.69 -3.24
N PHE A 53 -8.15 5.23 -3.51
CA PHE A 53 -7.04 6.08 -3.92
C PHE A 53 -6.89 6.08 -5.45
N VAL A 54 -6.93 7.26 -6.09
CA VAL A 54 -7.03 7.37 -7.56
C VAL A 54 -6.00 8.34 -8.18
N ASP A 55 -5.09 7.77 -8.98
CA ASP A 55 -4.39 8.32 -10.16
C ASP A 55 -4.53 7.26 -11.27
N ALA A 56 -5.77 6.92 -11.61
CA ALA A 56 -6.24 5.53 -11.84
C ALA A 56 -6.23 4.71 -10.54
N PRO A 57 -7.08 3.67 -10.38
CA PRO A 57 -7.07 2.84 -9.18
C PRO A 57 -5.65 2.37 -8.86
N VAL A 58 -5.13 2.73 -7.67
CA VAL A 58 -3.75 2.39 -7.30
C VAL A 58 -3.74 1.20 -6.35
N GLU A 59 -3.27 0.06 -6.85
CA GLU A 59 -3.08 -1.17 -6.09
C GLU A 59 -1.70 -1.19 -5.43
N GLY A 60 -1.65 -1.59 -4.15
CA GLY A 60 -0.39 -1.86 -3.44
C GLY A 60 0.10 -0.74 -2.53
N LEU A 61 -0.49 0.45 -2.49
CA LEU A 61 -0.12 1.48 -1.51
C LEU A 61 -0.39 1.01 -0.08
N ARG A 62 0.61 1.09 0.79
CA ARG A 62 0.41 0.93 2.23
C ARG A 62 -0.32 2.17 2.76
N TYR A 63 -1.31 1.99 3.63
CA TYR A 63 -2.01 3.09 4.26
C TYR A 63 -2.09 2.93 5.79
N VAL A 64 -2.20 4.06 6.49
CA VAL A 64 -2.44 4.13 7.94
C VAL A 64 -3.43 5.26 8.22
N SER A 65 -4.50 4.95 8.97
CA SER A 65 -5.51 5.90 9.44
C SER A 65 -5.99 5.50 10.83
N GLY A 66 -5.66 6.29 11.85
CA GLY A 66 -6.00 5.98 13.24
C GLY A 66 -5.45 4.61 13.66
N ALA A 67 -6.34 3.72 14.12
CA ALA A 67 -6.00 2.33 14.44
C ALA A 67 -5.98 1.38 13.24
N VAL A 68 -6.41 1.83 12.05
CA VAL A 68 -6.53 1.03 10.83
C VAL A 68 -5.27 1.18 9.97
N SER A 69 -4.80 0.06 9.42
CA SER A 69 -3.71 0.07 8.43
C SER A 69 -3.85 -1.12 7.49
N GLY A 70 -3.32 -0.99 6.27
CA GLY A 70 -3.43 -2.03 5.27
C GLY A 70 -2.68 -1.70 3.99
N ILE A 71 -3.05 -2.39 2.93
CA ILE A 71 -2.55 -2.20 1.57
C ILE A 71 -3.77 -2.00 0.67
N THR A 72 -3.73 -1.02 -0.23
CA THR A 72 -4.81 -0.79 -1.20
C THR A 72 -4.97 -1.98 -2.12
N GLY A 73 -6.21 -2.38 -2.37
CA GLY A 73 -6.51 -3.50 -3.26
C GLY A 73 -6.57 -3.09 -4.74
N SER A 74 -7.12 -3.99 -5.57
CA SER A 74 -7.05 -3.87 -7.02
C SER A 74 -7.84 -2.69 -7.59
N ASP A 75 -8.86 -2.24 -6.86
CA ASP A 75 -9.70 -1.08 -7.23
C ASP A 75 -9.25 0.18 -6.48
N GLY A 76 -8.03 0.16 -5.92
CA GLY A 76 -7.48 1.24 -5.10
C GLY A 76 -8.16 1.39 -3.75
N GLU A 77 -8.92 0.39 -3.31
CA GLU A 77 -9.73 0.47 -2.11
C GLU A 77 -8.88 0.45 -0.83
N PHE A 78 -9.19 1.33 0.12
CA PHE A 78 -8.58 1.37 1.45
C PHE A 78 -9.64 1.56 2.54
N GLU A 79 -9.24 1.32 3.78
CA GLU A 79 -10.08 1.56 4.96
C GLU A 79 -9.53 2.73 5.78
N TYR A 80 -10.41 3.52 6.37
CA TYR A 80 -10.02 4.62 7.24
C TYR A 80 -10.95 4.76 8.44
N GLU A 81 -10.39 5.24 9.54
CA GLU A 81 -11.16 5.55 10.74
C GLU A 81 -11.88 6.90 10.57
N GLU A 82 -13.18 6.94 10.86
CA GLU A 82 -13.98 8.16 10.72
C GLU A 82 -13.39 9.31 11.56
N GLY A 83 -13.16 10.47 10.94
CA GLY A 83 -12.56 11.63 11.59
C GLY A 83 -11.03 11.58 11.72
N SER A 84 -10.38 10.47 11.34
CA SER A 84 -8.93 10.37 11.27
C SER A 84 -8.40 10.67 9.86
N ALA A 85 -7.21 11.28 9.81
CA ALA A 85 -6.49 11.42 8.54
C ALA A 85 -5.91 10.06 8.09
N VAL A 86 -5.66 9.92 6.79
CA VAL A 86 -5.00 8.76 6.18
C VAL A 86 -3.68 9.16 5.57
N ARG A 87 -2.64 8.35 5.76
CA ARG A 87 -1.32 8.51 5.15
C ARG A 87 -1.04 7.34 4.23
N PHE A 88 -0.53 7.63 3.04
CA PHE A 88 -0.18 6.62 2.03
C PHE A 88 1.34 6.52 1.85
N PHE A 89 1.79 5.30 1.58
CA PHE A 89 3.21 4.97 1.48
C PHE A 89 3.47 3.92 0.39
N ILE A 90 4.67 3.96 -0.19
CA ILE A 90 5.27 2.86 -0.96
C ILE A 90 6.47 2.37 -0.15
N GLY A 91 6.34 1.21 0.50
CA GLY A 91 7.33 0.81 1.52
C GLY A 91 7.42 1.87 2.63
N ASP A 92 8.61 2.47 2.79
CA ASP A 92 8.89 3.57 3.72
C ASP A 92 8.81 4.96 3.07
N ILE A 93 8.46 5.07 1.78
CA ILE A 93 8.33 6.34 1.06
C ILE A 93 6.94 6.93 1.35
N PRO A 94 6.82 8.06 2.08
CA PRO A 94 5.55 8.75 2.22
C PRO A 94 5.19 9.46 0.91
N LEU A 95 3.93 9.36 0.47
CA LEU A 95 3.47 9.98 -0.77
C LEU A 95 3.01 11.44 -0.62
N GLY A 96 3.23 12.06 0.53
CA GLY A 96 2.83 13.44 0.81
C GLY A 96 2.34 13.63 2.25
N ASP A 97 1.48 14.62 2.43
CA ASP A 97 0.80 14.90 3.69
C ASP A 97 -0.28 13.85 4.00
N ALA A 98 -0.79 13.91 5.23
CA ALA A 98 -1.96 13.11 5.58
C ALA A 98 -3.21 13.74 4.96
N ALA A 99 -3.96 12.96 4.17
CA ALA A 99 -5.23 13.38 3.61
C ALA A 99 -6.37 13.17 4.62
N PRO A 100 -7.48 13.92 4.52
CA PRO A 100 -8.71 13.57 5.21
C PRO A 100 -9.18 12.17 4.81
N GLY A 101 -9.64 11.37 5.78
CA GLY A 101 -10.30 10.10 5.48
C GLY A 101 -11.65 10.34 4.80
N GLN A 102 -11.77 9.98 3.52
CA GLN A 102 -12.95 10.21 2.69
C GLN A 102 -13.08 9.14 1.59
N ASP A 103 -14.26 9.07 0.95
CA ASP A 103 -14.60 8.04 -0.05
C ASP A 103 -13.65 8.02 -1.27
N LEU A 104 -13.04 9.16 -1.60
CA LEU A 104 -12.12 9.30 -2.73
C LEU A 104 -10.93 10.16 -2.33
N VAL A 105 -9.73 9.58 -2.34
CA VAL A 105 -8.47 10.30 -2.13
C VAL A 105 -7.66 10.25 -3.42
N THR A 106 -7.00 11.35 -3.74
CA THR A 106 -6.20 11.51 -4.95
C THR A 106 -4.86 12.14 -4.59
N PRO A 107 -3.87 12.17 -5.50
CA PRO A 107 -2.63 12.92 -5.28
C PRO A 107 -2.82 14.40 -4.91
N LEU A 108 -3.95 15.01 -5.30
CA LEU A 108 -4.31 16.39 -4.91
C LEU A 108 -4.51 16.52 -3.40
N ASP A 109 -5.16 15.53 -2.78
CA ASP A 109 -5.49 15.53 -1.36
C ASP A 109 -4.27 15.28 -0.47
N LEU A 110 -3.17 14.77 -1.05
CA LEU A 110 -1.89 14.56 -0.36
C LEU A 110 -1.04 15.84 -0.28
N VAL A 111 -1.49 16.93 -0.89
CA VAL A 111 -0.76 18.20 -0.90
C VAL A 111 -1.70 19.31 -0.46
N SER A 112 -1.32 20.06 0.56
CA SER A 112 -2.14 21.17 1.05
C SER A 112 -2.43 22.20 -0.05
N GLY A 113 -3.69 22.32 -0.45
CA GLY A 113 -4.12 23.20 -1.53
C GLY A 113 -3.63 22.79 -2.92
N GLY A 114 -3.28 21.51 -3.10
CA GLY A 114 -2.80 20.97 -4.37
C GLY A 114 -3.84 21.05 -5.48
N ASP A 115 -3.37 21.40 -6.68
CA ASP A 115 -4.10 21.33 -7.94
C ASP A 115 -3.31 20.50 -8.96
N LEU A 116 -3.87 20.31 -10.17
CA LEU A 116 -3.23 19.55 -11.25
C LEU A 116 -1.90 20.14 -11.73
N ASP A 117 -1.64 21.42 -11.46
CA ASP A 117 -0.44 22.12 -11.90
C ASP A 117 0.57 22.31 -10.75
N THR A 118 0.25 21.79 -9.56
CA THR A 118 1.11 21.85 -8.38
C THR A 118 2.28 20.87 -8.52
N PRO A 119 3.55 21.33 -8.41
CA PRO A 119 4.72 20.48 -8.63
C PRO A 119 4.72 19.20 -7.78
N ALA A 120 4.34 19.30 -6.51
CA ALA A 120 4.25 18.14 -5.62
C ALA A 120 3.22 17.11 -6.09
N VAL A 121 2.03 17.54 -6.51
CA VAL A 121 0.98 16.66 -7.05
C VAL A 121 1.47 15.93 -8.30
N ILE A 122 2.10 16.67 -9.21
CA ILE A 122 2.68 16.11 -10.43
C ILE A 122 3.77 15.09 -10.08
N ASN A 123 4.68 15.40 -9.16
CA ASN A 123 5.77 14.49 -8.79
C ASN A 123 5.30 13.23 -8.05
N ILE A 124 4.22 13.31 -7.26
CA ILE A 124 3.57 12.13 -6.69
C ILE A 124 3.02 11.23 -7.81
N ALA A 125 2.25 11.80 -8.74
CA ALA A 125 1.69 11.08 -9.88
C ALA A 125 2.80 10.45 -10.76
N ARG A 126 3.88 11.20 -11.01
CA ARG A 126 5.06 10.69 -11.73
C ARG A 126 5.66 9.48 -11.05
N LEU A 127 5.86 9.52 -9.73
CA LEU A 127 6.43 8.38 -9.01
C LEU A 127 5.53 7.15 -9.11
N LEU A 128 4.22 7.32 -8.88
CA LEU A 128 3.23 6.25 -8.97
C LEU A 128 3.25 5.58 -10.35
N GLN A 129 3.11 6.37 -11.41
CA GLN A 129 3.08 5.87 -12.79
C GLN A 129 4.42 5.28 -13.24
N SER A 130 5.55 5.75 -12.68
CA SER A 130 6.88 5.19 -13.01
C SER A 130 7.13 3.84 -12.34
N LEU A 131 6.47 3.59 -11.22
CA LEU A 131 6.54 2.32 -10.50
C LEU A 131 5.42 1.37 -10.90
N ASP A 132 4.58 1.72 -11.88
CA ASP A 132 3.55 0.83 -12.38
C ASP A 132 4.16 -0.38 -13.10
N ALA A 133 3.75 -1.58 -12.70
CA ALA A 133 4.25 -2.83 -13.26
C ALA A 133 3.65 -3.16 -14.64
N VAL A 134 2.49 -2.61 -14.98
CA VAL A 134 1.81 -2.85 -16.26
C VAL A 134 1.42 -1.53 -16.93
N PRO A 135 2.41 -0.74 -17.41
CA PRO A 135 2.14 0.55 -18.01
C PRO A 135 1.11 0.48 -19.15
N GLY A 136 0.04 1.27 -18.99
CA GLY A 136 -0.98 1.46 -20.02
C GLY A 136 -2.22 0.58 -19.89
N ASP A 137 -2.37 -0.17 -18.79
CA ASP A 137 -3.68 -0.70 -18.40
C ASP A 137 -4.52 0.38 -17.67
N ASP A 138 -5.68 -0.01 -17.12
CA ASP A 138 -6.63 0.91 -16.48
C ASP A 138 -6.36 1.14 -14.98
N LYS A 139 -5.19 0.74 -14.46
CA LYS A 139 -4.81 0.89 -13.05
C LYS A 139 -3.32 1.20 -12.90
N ILE A 140 -2.88 1.42 -11.66
CA ILE A 140 -1.47 1.46 -11.30
C ILE A 140 -1.22 0.31 -10.33
N THR A 141 -0.35 -0.62 -10.66
CA THR A 141 0.00 -1.73 -9.77
C THR A 141 1.42 -1.55 -9.23
N ILE A 142 1.54 -1.36 -7.91
CA ILE A 142 2.81 -1.31 -7.18
C ILE A 142 3.07 -2.69 -6.53
N PRO A 143 3.92 -3.56 -7.12
CA PRO A 143 4.03 -4.94 -6.68
C PRO A 143 4.82 -5.09 -5.37
N ASP A 144 4.66 -6.25 -4.74
CA ASP A 144 5.21 -6.56 -3.42
C ASP A 144 6.73 -6.41 -3.33
N ASP A 145 7.44 -6.76 -4.39
CA ASP A 145 8.91 -6.64 -4.49
C ASP A 145 9.36 -5.17 -4.52
N VAL A 146 8.68 -4.30 -5.27
CA VAL A 146 8.91 -2.84 -5.28
C VAL A 146 8.69 -2.27 -3.89
N ARG A 147 7.62 -2.67 -3.20
CA ARG A 147 7.33 -2.19 -1.84
C ARG A 147 8.36 -2.68 -0.83
N ALA A 148 8.79 -3.94 -0.95
CA ALA A 148 9.83 -4.51 -0.11
C ALA A 148 11.19 -3.83 -0.36
N ALA A 149 11.50 -3.48 -1.61
CA ALA A 149 12.69 -2.76 -1.99
C ALA A 149 12.65 -1.29 -1.55
N ALA A 150 11.46 -0.69 -1.40
CA ALA A 150 11.25 0.70 -0.96
C ALA A 150 11.30 0.87 0.57
N VAL A 151 11.90 -0.07 1.31
CA VAL A 151 12.15 0.02 2.76
C VAL A 151 13.57 0.54 2.99
N LYS A 152 13.79 1.37 4.02
CA LYS A 152 15.09 1.95 4.39
C LYS A 152 16.08 0.91 4.93
N SER A 153 16.45 -0.06 4.10
CA SER A 153 17.28 -1.21 4.45
C SER A 153 18.78 -0.89 4.56
N ASN A 154 19.22 0.24 4.02
CA ASN A 154 20.59 0.74 4.10
C ASN A 154 20.64 2.27 4.02
N GLU A 155 21.78 2.86 4.42
CA GLU A 155 21.99 4.31 4.48
C GLU A 155 21.79 5.02 3.13
N SER A 156 22.19 4.40 2.01
CA SER A 156 22.04 5.01 0.68
C SER A 156 20.58 5.12 0.28
N LEU A 157 19.80 4.06 0.51
CA LEU A 157 18.38 4.07 0.23
C LEU A 157 17.60 4.94 1.22
N ALA A 158 17.96 4.91 2.51
CA ALA A 158 17.38 5.80 3.52
C ALA A 158 17.55 7.27 3.14
N THR A 159 18.78 7.66 2.79
CA THR A 159 19.12 8.98 2.23
C THR A 159 18.28 9.29 1.00
N ALA A 160 18.22 8.40 0.01
CA ALA A 160 17.45 8.65 -1.22
C ALA A 160 15.95 8.91 -0.93
N ILE A 161 15.37 8.17 0.01
CA ILE A 161 13.98 8.34 0.45
C ILE A 161 13.81 9.66 1.23
N ASP A 162 14.74 10.01 2.13
CA ASP A 162 14.66 11.25 2.92
C ASP A 162 14.86 12.53 2.08
N PHE A 163 15.66 12.44 1.02
CA PHE A 163 15.87 13.52 0.05
C PHE A 163 14.86 13.51 -1.11
N LEU A 164 13.86 12.62 -1.09
CA LEU A 164 12.79 12.62 -2.07
C LEU A 164 11.81 13.77 -1.78
N GLN A 165 12.09 14.94 -2.32
CA GLN A 165 11.34 16.17 -2.08
C GLN A 165 10.34 16.43 -3.21
N PHE A 166 9.08 16.03 -3.06
CA PHE A 166 8.06 16.19 -4.11
C PHE A 166 7.84 17.65 -4.54
N SER A 167 8.04 18.63 -3.66
CA SER A 167 7.85 20.06 -3.97
C SER A 167 9.01 20.72 -4.72
N ASP A 168 10.17 20.07 -4.85
CA ASP A 168 11.36 20.60 -5.52
C ASP A 168 11.71 19.73 -6.73
N ASP A 169 11.35 20.20 -7.94
CA ASP A 169 11.50 19.43 -9.18
C ASP A 169 12.94 18.95 -9.46
N PRO A 170 13.98 19.81 -9.40
CA PRO A 170 15.36 19.35 -9.54
C PRO A 170 15.75 18.27 -8.51
N ALA A 171 15.42 18.47 -7.24
CA ALA A 171 15.75 17.50 -6.19
C ALA A 171 15.01 16.17 -6.40
N PHE A 172 13.70 16.24 -6.66
CA PHE A 172 12.86 15.10 -6.99
C PHE A 172 13.41 14.32 -8.18
N ASN A 173 13.69 14.98 -9.30
CA ASN A 173 14.15 14.31 -10.52
C ASN A 173 15.43 13.51 -10.29
N ASN A 174 16.38 14.05 -9.52
CA ASN A 174 17.64 13.37 -9.22
C ASN A 174 17.42 12.15 -8.32
N ALA A 175 16.63 12.27 -7.26
CA ALA A 175 16.36 11.17 -6.32
C ALA A 175 15.45 10.10 -6.95
N ALA A 176 14.34 10.52 -7.57
CA ALA A 176 13.34 9.63 -8.16
C ALA A 176 13.89 8.81 -9.32
N SER A 177 14.73 9.38 -10.19
CA SER A 177 15.33 8.62 -11.30
C SER A 177 16.21 7.46 -10.80
N GLN A 178 16.94 7.68 -9.70
CA GLN A 178 17.75 6.64 -9.07
C GLN A 178 16.87 5.60 -8.35
N LEU A 179 15.86 6.06 -7.62
CA LEU A 179 14.90 5.18 -6.94
C LEU A 179 14.18 4.27 -7.93
N VAL A 180 13.59 4.81 -9.00
CA VAL A 180 12.89 4.01 -10.02
C VAL A 180 13.82 2.93 -10.56
N ALA A 181 15.04 3.28 -10.98
CA ALA A 181 15.99 2.31 -11.50
C ALA A 181 16.36 1.19 -10.50
N VAL A 182 16.42 1.49 -9.21
CA VAL A 182 16.71 0.51 -8.16
C VAL A 182 15.48 -0.36 -7.86
N LEU A 183 14.33 0.28 -7.65
CA LEU A 183 13.10 -0.37 -7.21
C LEU A 183 12.51 -1.28 -8.28
N THR A 184 12.63 -0.91 -9.55
CA THR A 184 12.08 -1.69 -10.67
C THR A 184 13.12 -2.61 -11.31
N SER A 185 14.20 -2.96 -10.60
CA SER A 185 15.27 -3.80 -11.15
C SER A 185 14.81 -5.21 -11.55
N GLU A 186 13.73 -5.71 -10.92
CA GLU A 186 13.11 -7.00 -11.21
C GLU A 186 12.00 -6.92 -12.29
N TYR A 187 11.71 -5.73 -12.83
CA TYR A 187 10.70 -5.60 -13.88
C TYR A 187 11.16 -6.28 -15.17
N PRO A 188 10.23 -6.85 -15.96
CA PRO A 188 10.55 -7.44 -17.26
C PRO A 188 10.91 -6.38 -18.32
N HIS A 189 10.85 -5.11 -17.96
CA HIS A 189 11.12 -3.96 -18.81
C HIS A 189 11.93 -2.92 -18.04
N THR A 190 12.62 -2.03 -18.76
CA THR A 190 13.31 -0.89 -18.14
C THR A 190 12.28 0.17 -17.78
N ALA A 191 11.97 0.33 -16.49
CA ALA A 191 11.19 1.46 -16.03
C ALA A 191 12.05 2.72 -16.02
N MET A 192 11.41 3.85 -16.33
CA MET A 192 12.02 5.17 -16.29
C MET A 192 11.07 6.11 -15.59
N LEU A 193 11.64 7.16 -14.99
CA LEU A 193 10.84 8.24 -14.43
C LEU A 193 9.99 8.88 -15.55
N VAL A 194 8.67 8.76 -15.42
CA VAL A 194 7.68 9.37 -16.30
C VAL A 194 7.86 10.90 -16.30
N ASP A 195 7.69 11.53 -17.46
CA ASP A 195 7.77 12.98 -17.57
C ASP A 195 6.55 13.66 -16.93
N GLY A 196 6.72 14.90 -16.48
CA GLY A 196 5.68 15.59 -15.72
C GLY A 196 4.40 15.84 -16.50
N GLU A 197 4.48 16.11 -17.80
CA GLU A 197 3.28 16.40 -18.60
C GLU A 197 2.49 15.12 -18.87
N THR A 198 3.14 14.00 -19.14
CA THR A 198 2.49 12.70 -19.27
C THR A 198 1.78 12.32 -17.96
N ALA A 199 2.47 12.45 -16.83
CA ALA A 199 1.89 12.11 -15.52
C ALA A 199 0.69 13.00 -15.17
N ARG A 200 0.81 14.31 -15.41
CA ARG A 200 -0.28 15.26 -15.24
C ARG A 200 -1.47 14.94 -16.13
N ALA A 201 -1.25 14.64 -17.40
CA ALA A 201 -2.30 14.30 -18.36
C ALA A 201 -3.00 12.97 -18.01
N HIS A 202 -2.27 12.00 -17.46
CA HIS A 202 -2.84 10.78 -16.94
C HIS A 202 -3.77 11.06 -15.75
N LEU A 203 -3.27 11.74 -14.71
CA LEU A 203 -4.05 12.09 -13.53
C LEU A 203 -5.30 12.88 -13.90
N ALA A 204 -5.18 13.90 -14.76
CA ALA A 204 -6.32 14.69 -15.22
C ALA A 204 -7.39 13.85 -15.93
N ARG A 205 -6.99 12.85 -16.73
CA ARG A 205 -7.94 11.93 -17.37
C ARG A 205 -8.65 11.06 -16.35
N SER A 206 -7.91 10.52 -15.38
CA SER A 206 -8.47 9.68 -14.31
C SER A 206 -9.49 10.43 -13.47
N LEU A 207 -9.19 11.68 -13.10
CA LEU A 207 -10.12 12.53 -12.35
C LEU A 207 -11.37 12.89 -13.15
N ALA A 208 -11.21 13.21 -14.43
CA ALA A 208 -12.34 13.51 -15.31
C ALA A 208 -13.27 12.30 -15.46
N ALA A 209 -12.74 11.07 -15.49
CA ALA A 209 -13.54 9.84 -15.52
C ALA A 209 -14.35 9.63 -14.23
N MET A 210 -13.84 10.11 -13.10
CA MET A 210 -14.51 10.07 -11.79
C MET A 210 -15.48 11.25 -11.56
N GLY A 211 -15.55 12.21 -12.48
CA GLY A 211 -16.35 13.42 -12.33
C GLY A 211 -15.75 14.45 -11.36
N VAL A 212 -14.50 14.28 -10.96
CA VAL A 212 -13.72 15.26 -10.19
C VAL A 212 -13.16 16.30 -11.18
N ARG A 213 -13.36 17.59 -10.89
CA ARG A 213 -12.98 18.70 -11.77
C ARG A 213 -11.97 19.60 -11.10
#